data_AF-A0A661HVR5-F1
#
_entry.id   AF-A0A661HVR5-F1
#
_cell.length_a   1.000
_cell.length_b   1.000
_cell.length_c   1.000
_cell.angle_alpha   90.00
_cell.angle_beta   90.00
_cell.angle_gamma   90.00
#
_symmetry.space_group_name_H-M   'P 1'
#
loop_
_entity.id
_entity.type
_entity.pdbx_description
1 polymer ?
#
loop_
_entity_poly.entity_id
_entity_poly.type
_entity_poly.pdbx_seq_one_letter_code
_entity_poly.pdbx_strand_id
1 'polypeptide(L)'
;MRNNRSICYSCYRPQSSCMCEYITPIETTTRFIILMHPKEFRKTKNGTGHFTHLSLANCEIHVGIDFTKHTAINTIINDPFNLCYSLYPHENSINLNEEAIGEEKKNTVIFLIDSTWPCSRAILRASPNIDALQKVSFTHTEISKFTFKQQPKAYCLSTMESTLCVLNLLNTHKIEHITHQKLDHFLLPFEKMVEYQLSCE
;
A
#
# COMPACT_ATOMS: atom_id res chain seq x y z
N MET A 1 17.18 24.48 23.74
CA MET A 1 15.84 24.77 23.20
C MET A 1 15.45 23.60 22.29
N ARG A 2 14.37 22.86 22.60
CA ARG A 2 13.88 21.79 21.73
C ARG A 2 13.38 22.45 20.45
N ASN A 3 14.11 22.27 19.34
CA ASN A 3 13.72 22.78 18.04
C ASN A 3 12.47 22.02 17.60
N ASN A 4 11.29 22.55 17.91
CA ASN A 4 10.01 21.92 17.61
C ASN A 4 9.76 22.10 16.12
N ARG A 5 10.39 21.26 15.29
CA ARG A 5 10.21 21.26 13.85
C ARG A 5 8.72 21.10 13.56
N SER A 6 8.13 22.06 12.88
CA SER A 6 6.74 21.98 12.44
C SER A 6 6.56 20.72 11.58
N ILE A 7 5.47 20.00 11.83
CA ILE A 7 5.14 18.73 11.17
C ILE A 7 4.01 19.00 10.17
N CYS A 8 4.06 18.35 9.01
CA CYS A 8 2.92 18.30 8.09
C CYS A 8 1.85 17.37 8.66
N TYR A 9 0.63 17.86 8.88
CA TYR A 9 -0.46 17.05 9.43
C TYR A 9 -1.05 16.03 8.44
N SER A 10 -0.72 16.14 7.15
CA SER A 10 -1.17 15.20 6.12
C SER A 10 -0.24 13.99 6.04
N CYS A 11 1.07 14.19 5.87
CA CYS A 11 2.04 13.09 5.71
C CYS A 11 2.88 12.79 6.95
N TYR A 12 2.69 13.53 8.04
CA TYR A 12 3.41 13.41 9.32
C TYR A 12 4.94 13.58 9.25
N ARG A 13 5.46 14.12 8.15
CA ARG A 13 6.87 14.47 7.98
C ARG A 13 7.17 15.88 8.52
N PRO A 14 8.42 16.17 8.93
CA PRO A 14 8.84 17.55 9.15
C PRO A 14 8.56 18.40 7.91
N GLN A 15 8.06 19.62 8.08
CA GLN A 15 7.73 20.56 7.00
C GLN A 15 8.87 20.73 5.99
N SER A 16 10.12 20.77 6.45
CA SER A 16 11.33 20.86 5.61
C SER A 16 11.55 19.66 4.67
N SER A 17 10.79 18.58 4.85
CA SER A 17 10.89 17.32 4.10
C SER A 17 9.50 16.77 3.74
N CYS A 18 8.51 17.66 3.71
CA CYS A 18 7.15 17.33 3.30
C CYS A 18 7.14 16.93 1.82
N MET A 19 6.36 15.91 1.48
CA MET A 19 6.24 15.44 0.09
C MET A 19 4.83 15.63 -0.47
N CYS A 20 3.94 16.31 0.27
CA CYS A 20 2.54 16.45 -0.11
C CYS A 20 2.34 17.24 -1.42
N GLU A 21 3.25 18.16 -1.75
CA GLU A 21 3.20 18.89 -3.03
C GLU A 21 3.34 17.99 -4.25
N TYR A 22 3.96 16.82 -4.09
CA TYR A 22 4.17 15.83 -5.15
C TYR A 22 3.06 14.78 -5.23
N ILE A 23 2.09 14.82 -4.32
CA ILE A 23 1.00 13.84 -4.26
C ILE A 23 -0.11 14.30 -5.20
N THR A 24 -0.42 13.46 -6.18
CA THR A 24 -1.59 13.64 -7.05
C THR A 24 -2.54 12.46 -6.83
N PRO A 25 -3.64 12.63 -6.07
CA PRO A 25 -4.58 11.55 -5.82
C PRO A 25 -5.17 11.01 -7.13
N ILE A 26 -5.25 9.69 -7.23
CA ILE A 26 -5.92 9.01 -8.33
C ILE A 26 -7.23 8.39 -7.81
N GLU A 27 -8.26 8.48 -8.63
CA GLU A 27 -9.53 7.78 -8.42
C GLU A 27 -9.39 6.36 -8.95
N THR A 28 -9.92 5.38 -8.22
CA THR A 28 -9.94 3.97 -8.62
C THR A 28 -11.31 3.38 -8.35
N THR A 29 -11.71 2.37 -9.12
CA THR A 29 -12.93 1.59 -8.85
C THR A 29 -12.69 0.60 -7.71
N THR A 30 -11.48 0.03 -7.67
CA THR A 30 -10.98 -0.87 -6.64
C THR A 30 -10.64 -0.10 -5.38
N ARG A 31 -11.20 -0.53 -4.24
CA ARG A 31 -10.92 0.07 -2.94
C ARG A 31 -9.66 -0.54 -2.34
N PHE A 32 -8.83 0.28 -1.71
CA PHE A 32 -7.58 -0.17 -1.07
C PHE A 32 -7.60 0.04 0.43
N ILE A 33 -7.29 -1.00 1.21
CA ILE A 33 -7.24 -0.93 2.68
C ILE A 33 -5.84 -1.30 3.16
N ILE A 34 -5.13 -0.35 3.75
CA ILE A 34 -3.78 -0.57 4.28
C ILE A 34 -3.88 -0.99 5.75
N LEU A 35 -3.39 -2.18 6.06
CA LEU A 35 -3.17 -2.69 7.41
C LEU A 35 -1.73 -2.41 7.81
N MET A 36 -1.53 -1.37 8.62
CA MET A 36 -0.20 -0.87 8.97
C MET A 36 0.23 -1.38 10.34
N HIS A 37 1.43 -1.98 10.42
CA HIS A 37 1.97 -2.39 11.71
C HIS A 37 2.39 -1.17 12.55
N PRO A 38 2.16 -1.14 13.89
CA PRO A 38 2.51 0.01 14.74
C PRO A 38 4.00 0.41 14.69
N LYS A 39 4.91 -0.53 14.40
CA LYS A 39 6.34 -0.24 14.19
C LYS A 39 6.61 0.56 12.92
N GLU A 40 5.84 0.35 11.84
CA GLU A 40 5.98 1.15 10.62
C GLU A 40 5.38 2.53 10.82
N PHE A 41 4.22 2.64 11.48
CA PHE A 41 3.61 3.94 11.82
C PHE A 41 4.57 4.87 12.58
N ARG A 42 5.39 4.31 13.49
CA ARG A 42 6.40 5.08 14.25
C ARG A 42 7.60 5.53 13.41
N LYS A 43 7.82 4.97 12.21
CA LYS A 43 8.94 5.30 11.33
C LYS A 43 8.55 6.41 10.34
N THR A 44 8.41 7.63 10.84
CA THR A 44 8.06 8.83 10.03
C THR A 44 8.99 9.10 8.83
N LYS A 45 10.21 8.54 8.84
CA LYS A 45 11.16 8.63 7.72
C LYS A 45 10.75 7.80 6.50
N ASN A 46 10.00 6.71 6.67
CA ASN A 46 9.60 5.79 5.60
C ASN A 46 8.07 5.81 5.49
N GLY A 47 7.53 6.76 4.73
CA GLY A 47 6.10 7.05 4.69
C GLY A 47 5.35 6.34 3.57
N THR A 48 5.85 5.24 3.02
CA THR A 48 5.31 4.66 1.77
C THR A 48 3.84 4.26 1.90
N GLY A 49 3.42 3.65 3.03
CA GLY A 49 2.00 3.39 3.27
C GLY A 49 1.15 4.66 3.37
N HIS A 50 1.64 5.72 4.01
CA HIS A 50 0.95 7.02 4.06
C HIS A 50 0.90 7.71 2.70
N PHE A 51 1.98 7.67 1.91
CA PHE A 51 1.96 8.21 0.55
C PHE A 51 1.00 7.44 -0.35
N THR A 52 0.95 6.11 -0.25
CA THR A 52 -0.06 5.30 -0.96
C THR A 52 -1.47 5.76 -0.61
N HIS A 53 -1.79 5.89 0.69
CA HIS A 53 -3.11 6.35 1.15
C HIS A 53 -3.47 7.74 0.62
N LEU A 54 -2.54 8.70 0.70
CA LEU A 54 -2.78 10.05 0.20
C LEU A 54 -2.85 10.11 -1.34
N SER A 55 -2.28 9.13 -2.03
CA SER A 55 -2.26 9.07 -3.51
C SER A 55 -3.46 8.32 -4.10
N LEU A 56 -4.32 7.72 -3.27
CA LEU A 56 -5.53 7.00 -3.69
C LEU A 56 -6.75 7.58 -2.98
N ALA A 57 -7.71 8.11 -3.73
CA ALA A 57 -8.87 8.79 -3.17
C ALA A 57 -9.77 7.88 -2.30
N ASN A 58 -9.81 6.58 -2.62
CA ASN A 58 -10.63 5.58 -1.93
C ASN A 58 -9.78 4.61 -1.07
N CYS A 59 -8.66 5.09 -0.52
CA CYS A 59 -7.79 4.28 0.32
C CYS A 59 -7.94 4.62 1.81
N GLU A 60 -7.90 3.60 2.66
CA GLU A 60 -7.90 3.77 4.12
C GLU A 60 -6.66 3.16 4.77
N ILE A 61 -6.26 3.68 5.93
CA ILE A 61 -5.22 3.09 6.78
C ILE A 61 -5.81 2.69 8.12
N HIS A 62 -5.57 1.45 8.53
CA HIS A 62 -5.86 0.93 9.87
C HIS A 62 -4.56 0.44 10.51
N VAL A 63 -4.20 1.00 11.66
CA VAL A 63 -2.96 0.66 12.37
C VAL A 63 -3.24 -0.38 13.45
N GLY A 64 -2.55 -1.54 13.41
CA GLY A 64 -2.83 -2.62 14.34
C GLY A 64 -2.01 -3.90 14.11
N ILE A 65 -2.28 -4.90 14.95
CA ILE A 65 -1.68 -6.25 14.84
C ILE A 65 -2.80 -7.30 14.72
N ASP A 66 -3.81 -7.22 15.58
CA ASP A 66 -5.00 -8.07 15.55
C ASP A 66 -6.20 -7.25 15.07
N PHE A 67 -6.78 -7.64 13.92
CA PHE A 67 -7.94 -7.02 13.32
C PHE A 67 -9.20 -7.90 13.42
N THR A 68 -9.17 -8.99 14.18
CA THR A 68 -10.27 -9.96 14.31
C THR A 68 -11.56 -9.31 14.78
N LYS A 69 -11.46 -8.34 15.71
CA LYS A 69 -12.61 -7.62 16.27
C LYS A 69 -12.73 -6.18 15.74
N HIS A 70 -12.01 -5.83 14.67
CA HIS A 70 -11.99 -4.46 14.17
C HIS A 70 -13.27 -4.16 13.37
N THR A 71 -14.17 -3.36 13.94
CA THR A 71 -15.52 -3.11 13.40
C THR A 71 -15.49 -2.66 11.94
N ALA A 72 -14.73 -1.62 11.59
CA ALA A 72 -14.71 -1.09 10.23
C ALA A 72 -14.20 -2.11 9.19
N ILE A 73 -13.22 -2.94 9.57
CA ILE A 73 -12.64 -3.95 8.67
C ILE A 73 -13.64 -5.09 8.47
N ASN A 74 -14.25 -5.55 9.56
CA ASN A 74 -15.25 -6.59 9.49
C ASN A 74 -16.51 -6.14 8.75
N THR A 75 -16.89 -4.86 8.81
CA THR A 75 -17.96 -4.31 7.98
C THR A 75 -17.63 -4.43 6.49
N ILE A 76 -16.38 -4.14 6.10
CA ILE A 76 -15.95 -4.27 4.70
C ILE A 76 -15.94 -5.74 4.25
N ILE A 77 -15.37 -6.63 5.07
CA ILE A 77 -15.22 -8.06 4.74
C ILE A 77 -16.58 -8.77 4.66
N ASN A 78 -17.51 -8.43 5.56
CA ASN A 78 -18.81 -9.10 5.64
C ASN A 78 -19.88 -8.49 4.72
N ASP A 79 -19.56 -7.42 3.99
CA ASP A 79 -20.47 -6.84 3.01
C ASP A 79 -20.58 -7.79 1.79
N PRO A 80 -21.78 -8.31 1.47
CA PRO A 80 -21.95 -9.25 0.36
C PRO A 80 -21.68 -8.64 -1.01
N PHE A 81 -21.65 -7.31 -1.13
CA PHE A 81 -21.29 -6.61 -2.35
C PHE A 81 -19.78 -6.44 -2.51
N ASN A 82 -18.96 -6.78 -1.50
CA ASN A 82 -17.51 -6.68 -1.60
C ASN A 82 -16.88 -8.04 -1.94
N LEU A 83 -15.90 -8.02 -2.82
CA LEU A 83 -15.01 -9.14 -3.07
C LEU A 83 -13.62 -8.77 -2.56
N CYS A 84 -13.25 -9.32 -1.41
CA CYS A 84 -12.08 -8.92 -0.65
C CYS A 84 -10.88 -9.84 -0.91
N TYR A 85 -9.73 -9.23 -1.17
CA TYR A 85 -8.46 -9.89 -1.39
C TYR A 85 -7.40 -9.34 -0.44
N SER A 86 -6.36 -10.13 -0.15
CA SER A 86 -5.14 -9.63 0.51
C SER A 86 -3.95 -9.72 -0.45
N LEU A 87 -3.21 -8.62 -0.60
CA LEU A 87 -1.97 -8.61 -1.36
C LEU A 87 -0.87 -9.26 -0.53
N TYR A 88 -0.59 -10.53 -0.79
CA TYR A 88 0.38 -11.31 -0.05
C TYR A 88 0.84 -12.53 -0.87
N PRO A 89 2.16 -12.81 -0.95
CA PRO A 89 2.64 -13.99 -1.65
C PRO A 89 2.21 -15.27 -0.91
N HIS A 90 1.56 -16.17 -1.62
CA HIS A 90 1.10 -17.45 -1.09
C HIS A 90 1.07 -18.48 -2.23
N GLU A 91 1.26 -19.77 -1.93
CA GLU A 91 1.22 -20.84 -2.93
C GLU A 91 -0.10 -20.85 -3.73
N ASN A 92 -1.21 -20.60 -3.05
CA ASN A 92 -2.55 -20.52 -3.64
C ASN A 92 -3.02 -19.08 -3.92
N SER A 93 -2.08 -18.13 -4.07
CA SER A 93 -2.44 -16.76 -4.46
C SER A 93 -2.79 -16.68 -5.94
N ILE A 94 -3.77 -15.85 -6.30
CA ILE A 94 -4.06 -15.50 -7.69
C ILE A 94 -2.93 -14.60 -8.17
N ASN A 95 -2.21 -15.02 -9.21
CA ASN A 95 -1.17 -14.21 -9.83
C ASN A 95 -1.80 -13.22 -10.81
N LEU A 96 -1.77 -11.93 -10.46
CA LEU A 96 -2.39 -10.87 -11.27
C LEU A 96 -1.73 -10.68 -12.64
N ASN A 97 -0.53 -11.23 -12.88
CA ASN A 97 0.08 -11.24 -14.21
C ASN A 97 -0.64 -12.19 -15.18
N GLU A 98 -1.34 -13.19 -14.65
CA GLU A 98 -1.92 -14.29 -15.41
C GLU A 98 -3.45 -14.26 -15.37
N GLU A 99 -4.02 -13.84 -14.24
CA GLU A 99 -5.45 -13.93 -13.97
C GLU A 99 -6.02 -12.60 -13.45
N ALA A 100 -7.19 -12.23 -13.98
CA ALA A 100 -7.95 -11.09 -13.51
C ALA A 100 -8.69 -11.42 -12.20
N ILE A 101 -8.97 -10.39 -11.39
CA ILE A 101 -9.78 -10.51 -10.18
C ILE A 101 -11.07 -9.71 -10.30
N GLY A 102 -11.93 -9.78 -9.30
CA GLY A 102 -13.22 -9.11 -9.31
C GLY A 102 -14.33 -9.98 -9.88
N GLU A 103 -15.56 -9.53 -9.68
CA GLU A 103 -16.77 -10.18 -10.20
C GLU A 103 -17.75 -9.06 -10.59
N GLU A 104 -18.55 -9.31 -11.64
CA GLU A 104 -19.56 -8.34 -12.05
C GLU A 104 -20.50 -8.00 -10.88
N LYS A 105 -20.80 -6.71 -10.69
CA LYS A 105 -21.68 -6.19 -9.61
C LYS A 105 -21.14 -6.34 -8.19
N LYS A 106 -19.87 -6.74 -8.00
CA LYS A 106 -19.17 -6.64 -6.72
C LYS A 106 -18.08 -5.58 -6.76
N ASN A 107 -17.88 -4.92 -5.62
CA ASN A 107 -16.78 -4.00 -5.40
C ASN A 107 -15.51 -4.80 -5.08
N THR A 108 -14.47 -4.62 -5.87
CA THR A 108 -13.16 -5.21 -5.58
C THR A 108 -12.50 -4.44 -4.44
N VAL A 109 -12.05 -5.15 -3.40
CA VAL A 109 -11.34 -4.57 -2.26
C VAL A 109 -10.02 -5.29 -2.04
N ILE A 110 -8.91 -4.54 -2.01
CA ILE A 110 -7.57 -5.11 -1.81
C ILE A 110 -6.99 -4.61 -0.49
N PHE A 111 -6.69 -5.55 0.41
CA PHE A 111 -5.98 -5.30 1.65
C PHE A 111 -4.46 -5.34 1.42
N LEU A 112 -3.77 -4.25 1.73
CA LEU A 112 -2.31 -4.11 1.66
C LEU A 112 -1.72 -4.22 3.06
N ILE A 113 -0.70 -5.05 3.28
CA ILE A 113 -0.07 -5.19 4.60
C ILE A 113 1.24 -4.37 4.64
N ASP A 114 1.18 -3.19 5.24
CA ASP A 114 2.34 -2.28 5.36
C ASP A 114 3.16 -2.62 6.61
N SER A 115 4.14 -3.52 6.44
CA SER A 115 5.02 -3.98 7.50
C SER A 115 6.26 -4.69 6.98
N THR A 116 7.25 -4.94 7.85
CA THR A 116 8.33 -5.90 7.52
C THR A 116 7.82 -7.33 7.51
N TRP A 117 8.47 -8.24 6.76
CA TRP A 117 8.06 -9.64 6.65
C TRP A 117 7.78 -10.38 7.98
N PRO A 118 8.57 -10.24 9.05
CA PRO A 118 8.21 -10.85 10.33
C PRO A 118 6.95 -10.24 10.95
N CYS A 119 6.74 -8.93 10.76
CA CYS A 119 5.57 -8.23 11.28
C CYS A 119 4.31 -8.53 10.45
N SER A 120 4.42 -8.71 9.13
CA SER A 120 3.28 -9.07 8.28
C SER A 120 2.73 -10.45 8.66
N ARG A 121 3.62 -11.43 8.89
CA ARG A 121 3.24 -12.74 9.41
C ARG A 121 2.58 -12.67 10.78
N ALA A 122 3.02 -11.75 11.64
CA ALA A 122 2.40 -11.54 12.93
C ALA A 122 0.99 -10.96 12.79
N ILE A 123 0.76 -10.02 11.86
CA ILE A 123 -0.57 -9.48 11.55
C ILE A 123 -1.50 -10.59 11.06
N LEU A 124 -1.07 -11.38 10.06
CA LEU A 124 -1.88 -12.47 9.51
C LEU A 124 -2.22 -13.52 10.57
N ARG A 125 -1.21 -13.97 11.35
CA ARG A 125 -1.42 -14.94 12.42
C ARG A 125 -2.40 -14.44 13.49
N ALA A 126 -2.37 -13.15 13.80
CA ALA A 126 -3.25 -12.55 14.80
C ALA A 126 -4.63 -12.19 14.24
N SER A 127 -4.81 -12.16 12.92
CA SER A 127 -6.05 -11.70 12.26
C SER A 127 -6.60 -12.78 11.32
N PRO A 128 -7.23 -13.86 11.84
CA PRO A 128 -7.77 -14.93 11.00
C PRO A 128 -8.79 -14.46 9.96
N ASN A 129 -9.51 -13.38 10.22
CA ASN A 129 -10.42 -12.75 9.25
C ASN A 129 -9.69 -12.18 8.02
N ILE A 130 -8.48 -11.65 8.19
CA ILE A 130 -7.62 -11.19 7.08
C ILE A 130 -6.93 -12.38 6.43
N ASP A 131 -6.41 -13.31 7.24
CA ASP A 131 -5.73 -14.51 6.74
C ASP A 131 -6.69 -15.47 6.04
N ALA A 132 -8.01 -15.35 6.21
CA ALA A 132 -8.98 -16.11 5.43
C ALA A 132 -9.23 -15.56 4.01
N LEU A 133 -8.88 -14.29 3.75
CA LEU A 133 -9.14 -13.66 2.44
C LEU A 133 -8.36 -14.37 1.32
N GLN A 134 -8.93 -14.39 0.11
CA GLN A 134 -8.21 -14.87 -1.07
C GLN A 134 -6.96 -14.02 -1.27
N LYS A 135 -5.82 -14.66 -1.48
CA LYS A 135 -4.55 -13.95 -1.66
C LYS A 135 -4.41 -13.60 -3.14
N VAL A 136 -3.93 -12.41 -3.39
CA VAL A 136 -3.44 -11.98 -4.71
C VAL A 136 -1.96 -11.68 -4.60
N SER A 137 -1.23 -11.99 -5.65
CA SER A 137 0.18 -11.66 -5.80
C SER A 137 0.45 -11.22 -7.23
N PHE A 138 1.69 -10.84 -7.50
CA PHE A 138 2.15 -10.54 -8.83
C PHE A 138 3.62 -10.92 -8.96
N THR A 139 4.03 -11.24 -10.17
CA THR A 139 5.43 -11.33 -10.55
C THR A 139 5.89 -9.99 -11.10
N HIS A 140 7.10 -9.60 -10.69
CA HIS A 140 7.69 -8.33 -11.12
C HIS A 140 9.19 -8.49 -11.30
N THR A 141 9.71 -7.82 -12.33
CA THR A 141 11.12 -7.88 -12.72
C THR A 141 11.87 -6.59 -12.45
N GLU A 142 11.20 -5.48 -12.15
CA GLU A 142 11.91 -4.22 -11.89
C GLU A 142 12.54 -4.21 -10.51
N ILE A 143 13.65 -3.48 -10.43
CA ILE A 143 14.40 -3.27 -9.20
C ILE A 143 13.73 -2.13 -8.43
N SER A 144 13.54 -2.31 -7.12
CA SER A 144 12.95 -1.26 -6.28
C SER A 144 13.80 0.02 -6.32
N LYS A 145 13.13 1.17 -6.44
CA LYS A 145 13.73 2.51 -6.30
C LYS A 145 14.13 2.81 -4.85
N PHE A 146 13.78 1.95 -3.88
CA PHE A 146 14.20 2.01 -2.48
C PHE A 146 15.65 1.50 -2.30
N THR A 147 16.60 2.13 -3.00
CA THR A 147 17.99 1.64 -3.15
C THR A 147 18.85 1.75 -1.88
N PHE A 148 18.45 2.58 -0.91
CA PHE A 148 19.21 2.89 0.31
C PHE A 148 18.88 1.99 1.51
N LYS A 149 17.95 1.02 1.38
CA LYS A 149 17.74 0.00 2.43
C LYS A 149 18.33 -1.34 2.04
N GLN A 150 18.87 -2.02 3.04
CA GLN A 150 19.11 -3.45 2.96
C GLN A 150 17.76 -4.18 2.90
N GLN A 151 17.32 -4.49 1.68
CA GLN A 151 16.16 -5.32 1.45
C GLN A 151 16.55 -6.80 1.49
N PRO A 152 15.65 -7.71 1.89
CA PRO A 152 15.94 -9.14 1.87
C PRO A 152 16.30 -9.64 0.47
N LYS A 153 15.76 -9.00 -0.57
CA LYS A 153 16.03 -9.22 -2.00
C LYS A 153 15.85 -7.89 -2.75
N ALA A 154 16.55 -7.69 -3.87
CA ALA A 154 16.48 -6.48 -4.69
C ALA A 154 15.08 -6.16 -5.27
N TYR A 155 14.18 -7.16 -5.27
CA TYR A 155 12.81 -7.08 -5.78
C TYR A 155 11.76 -6.83 -4.68
N CYS A 156 12.18 -6.54 -3.43
CA CYS A 156 11.24 -6.24 -2.36
C CYS A 156 10.70 -4.81 -2.49
N LEU A 157 9.62 -4.65 -3.27
CA LEU A 157 8.96 -3.37 -3.46
C LEU A 157 8.41 -2.80 -2.15
N SER A 158 8.40 -1.47 -2.05
CA SER A 158 7.64 -0.75 -1.03
C SER A 158 6.14 -0.90 -1.25
N THR A 159 5.34 -0.47 -0.26
CA THR A 159 3.87 -0.46 -0.37
C THR A 159 3.40 0.37 -1.55
N MET A 160 4.06 1.50 -1.84
CA MET A 160 3.69 2.37 -2.96
C MET A 160 4.05 1.74 -4.31
N GLU A 161 5.25 1.17 -4.44
CA GLU A 161 5.66 0.46 -5.66
C GLU A 161 4.79 -0.77 -5.92
N SER A 162 4.49 -1.55 -4.88
CA SER A 162 3.61 -2.72 -5.00
C SER A 162 2.20 -2.31 -5.44
N THR A 163 1.71 -1.18 -4.92
CA THR A 163 0.40 -0.64 -5.33
C THR A 163 0.43 -0.21 -6.79
N LEU A 164 1.50 0.44 -7.27
CA LEU A 164 1.64 0.78 -8.69
C LEU A 164 1.63 -0.47 -9.59
N CYS A 165 2.31 -1.54 -9.20
CA CYS A 165 2.27 -2.81 -9.94
C CYS A 165 0.84 -3.35 -10.03
N VAL A 166 0.12 -3.38 -8.91
CA VAL A 166 -1.28 -3.81 -8.88
C VAL A 166 -2.15 -2.93 -9.79
N LEU A 167 -2.06 -1.60 -9.70
CA LEU A 167 -2.84 -0.69 -10.53
C LEU A 167 -2.60 -0.90 -12.03
N ASN A 168 -1.35 -1.11 -12.45
CA ASN A 168 -1.03 -1.41 -13.84
C ASN A 168 -1.66 -2.74 -14.31
N LEU A 169 -1.64 -3.77 -13.47
CA LEU A 169 -2.25 -5.06 -13.77
C LEU A 169 -3.78 -4.97 -13.82
N LEU A 170 -4.40 -4.23 -12.89
CA LEU A 170 -5.84 -3.97 -12.91
C LEU A 170 -6.26 -3.17 -14.17
N ASN A 171 -5.44 -2.22 -14.61
CA ASN A 171 -5.62 -1.52 -15.89
C ASN A 171 -5.55 -2.49 -17.08
N THR A 172 -4.55 -3.38 -17.07
CA THR A 172 -4.35 -4.39 -18.14
C THR A 172 -5.56 -5.31 -18.25
N HIS A 173 -6.12 -5.71 -17.11
CA HIS A 173 -7.34 -6.52 -17.02
C HIS A 173 -8.63 -5.72 -17.23
N LYS A 174 -8.55 -4.41 -17.50
CA LYS A 174 -9.69 -3.50 -17.69
C LYS A 174 -10.63 -3.41 -16.49
N ILE A 175 -10.12 -3.70 -15.29
CA ILE A 175 -10.83 -3.46 -14.01
C ILE A 175 -10.71 -1.98 -13.65
N GLU A 176 -9.57 -1.39 -13.96
CA GLU A 176 -9.31 0.05 -13.83
C GLU A 176 -9.13 0.68 -15.22
N HIS A 177 -9.35 1.99 -15.29
CA HIS A 177 -9.20 2.80 -16.50
C HIS A 177 -8.38 4.06 -16.23
N ILE A 178 -7.27 3.91 -15.52
CA ILE A 178 -6.41 5.01 -15.11
C ILE A 178 -5.50 5.40 -16.29
N THR A 179 -5.40 6.69 -16.61
CA THR A 179 -4.48 7.16 -17.66
C THR A 179 -3.02 6.91 -17.28
N HIS A 180 -2.18 6.50 -18.25
CA HIS A 180 -0.74 6.29 -18.03
C HIS A 180 -0.06 7.47 -17.31
N GLN A 181 -0.36 8.71 -17.71
CA GLN A 181 0.20 9.91 -17.06
C GLN A 181 -0.03 9.97 -15.54
N LYS A 182 -1.18 9.50 -15.05
CA LYS A 182 -1.47 9.46 -13.61
C LYS A 182 -0.67 8.37 -12.90
N LEU A 183 -0.46 7.23 -13.55
CA LEU A 183 0.34 6.12 -13.02
C LEU A 183 1.84 6.48 -13.00
N ASP A 184 2.32 7.19 -14.02
CA ASP A 184 3.72 7.65 -14.11
C ASP A 184 4.10 8.57 -12.95
N HIS A 185 3.17 9.45 -12.54
CA HIS A 185 3.38 10.35 -11.40
C HIS A 185 3.11 9.71 -10.03
N PHE A 186 2.61 8.47 -9.99
CA PHE A 186 2.22 7.83 -8.73
C PHE A 186 3.40 7.71 -7.77
N LEU A 187 4.61 7.39 -8.25
CA LEU A 187 5.79 7.25 -7.39
C LEU A 187 6.53 8.55 -7.09
N LEU A 188 6.12 9.69 -7.66
CA LEU A 188 6.82 10.97 -7.49
C LEU A 188 7.05 11.37 -6.01
N PRO A 189 6.08 11.29 -5.07
CA PRO A 189 6.34 11.65 -3.67
C PRO A 189 7.33 10.68 -3.01
N PHE A 190 7.37 9.42 -3.43
CA PHE A 190 8.34 8.45 -2.96
C PHE A 190 9.74 8.76 -3.51
N GLU A 191 9.88 9.03 -4.80
CA GLU A 191 11.14 9.42 -5.45
C GLU A 191 11.74 10.67 -4.80
N LYS A 192 10.92 11.71 -4.59
CA LYS A 192 11.35 12.95 -3.91
C LYS A 192 11.77 12.73 -2.47
N MET A 193 11.13 11.78 -1.78
CA MET A 193 11.57 11.35 -0.45
C MET A 193 12.95 10.69 -0.49
N VAL A 194 13.21 9.82 -1.48
CA VAL A 194 14.52 9.17 -1.65
C VAL A 194 15.60 10.20 -1.98
N GLU A 195 15.35 11.10 -2.94
CA GLU A 195 16.25 12.21 -3.28
C GLU A 195 16.61 13.06 -2.06
N TYR A 196 15.61 13.45 -1.27
CA TYR A 196 15.83 14.23 -0.05
C TYR A 196 16.71 13.47 0.96
N GLN A 197 16.49 12.16 1.14
CA GLN A 197 17.26 11.35 2.08
C GLN A 197 18.73 11.22 1.66
N LEU A 198 18.99 11.00 0.37
CA LEU A 198 20.35 10.95 -0.18
C LEU A 198 21.06 12.31 -0.11
N SER A 199 20.33 13.43 -0.22
CA SER A 199 20.91 14.77 -0.11
C SER A 199 21.29 15.19 1.32
N CYS A 200 20.81 14.44 2.33
CA CYS A 200 21.08 14.69 3.75
C CYS A 200 22.19 13.79 4.32
N GLU A 201 22.79 12.92 3.51
CA GLU A 201 24.00 12.13 3.82
C GLU A 201 25.26 12.91 3.47
#